data_AF-A0A497Q2M2-F1
#
_entry.id   AF-A0A497Q2M2-F1
#
_cell.length_a   1.000
_cell.length_b   1.000
_cell.length_c   1.000
_cell.angle_alpha   90.00
_cell.angle_beta   90.00
_cell.angle_gamma   90.00
#
_symmetry.space_group_name_H-M   'P 1'
#
loop_
_entity.id
_entity.type
_entity.pdbx_description
1 polymer ?
#
loop_
_entity_poly.entity_id
_entity_poly.type
_entity_poly.pdbx_seq_one_letter_code
_entity_poly.pdbx_strand_id
1 'polypeptide(L)'
;MRAKLGTILLVSLIVVNFTLPALAQSNHSLEWGVEVGEGFTYVLQRAYFASDTQRDVVEIELPYLTNLDVGQKATLVVDRLDTIPETIDSRFDMPVSSCNLTRQNDSVVIGTELERFLIPVGDWTFLAEVGNITGTPGLTLIDTADEWGTVGTGSYVDSIGNVIDVYIEMRYEKENGTLSYMRYHYSTGGADLFDIIFVHWYPGMPTILEGEIDVATVLVIALVSVVGVIMTVLTYNWYRGKKPLVQQLGE
;
A
#
# COMPACT_ATOMS: atom_id res chain seq x y z
N MET A 1 5.95 -20.48 -37.29
CA MET A 1 7.40 -20.16 -37.38
C MET A 1 7.56 -18.65 -37.52
N ARG A 2 7.55 -17.93 -36.39
CA ARG A 2 8.01 -16.54 -36.17
C ARG A 2 8.01 -16.31 -34.65
N ALA A 3 8.82 -17.13 -33.99
CA ALA A 3 9.38 -16.80 -32.68
C ALA A 3 10.76 -16.17 -32.95
N LYS A 4 11.22 -15.31 -32.03
CA LYS A 4 12.52 -14.60 -31.96
C LYS A 4 12.38 -13.09 -32.15
N LEU A 5 12.25 -12.37 -31.02
CA LEU A 5 13.05 -11.18 -30.66
C LEU A 5 12.45 -10.34 -29.51
N GLY A 6 11.29 -10.70 -28.94
CA GLY A 6 10.65 -9.93 -27.86
C GLY A 6 10.80 -10.48 -26.45
N THR A 7 11.64 -11.50 -26.24
CA THR A 7 11.73 -12.25 -24.96
C THR A 7 13.16 -12.28 -24.42
N ILE A 8 13.91 -11.19 -24.60
CA ILE A 8 15.24 -11.00 -24.03
C ILE A 8 15.37 -9.53 -23.57
N LEU A 9 14.50 -9.11 -22.66
CA LEU A 9 14.75 -7.94 -21.81
C LEU A 9 13.99 -7.97 -20.47
N LEU A 10 13.46 -9.14 -20.08
CA LEU A 10 12.79 -9.34 -18.79
C LEU A 10 13.60 -10.27 -17.84
N VAL A 11 14.84 -10.60 -18.22
CA VAL A 11 15.78 -11.38 -17.39
C VAL A 11 17.00 -10.54 -16.99
N SER A 12 17.22 -9.36 -17.59
CA SER A 12 18.32 -8.46 -17.22
C SER A 12 18.07 -7.59 -15.99
N LEU A 13 16.90 -7.69 -15.36
CA LEU A 13 16.65 -7.19 -13.99
C LEU A 13 16.88 -8.28 -12.93
N ILE A 14 17.21 -9.51 -13.35
CA ILE A 14 17.60 -10.61 -12.50
C ILE A 14 19.11 -10.82 -12.71
N VAL A 15 19.91 -10.37 -11.74
CA VAL A 15 21.37 -10.56 -11.65
C VAL A 15 22.21 -9.63 -12.53
N VAL A 16 22.32 -8.36 -12.13
CA VAL A 16 23.64 -7.73 -12.07
C VAL A 16 24.06 -7.76 -10.61
N ASN A 17 24.68 -8.87 -10.21
CA ASN A 17 25.54 -8.96 -9.03
C ASN A 17 26.70 -7.97 -9.22
N PHE A 18 26.51 -6.72 -8.84
CA PHE A 18 27.57 -6.03 -8.15
C PHE A 18 27.33 -6.27 -6.66
N THR A 19 27.79 -7.41 -6.17
CA THR A 19 28.34 -7.45 -4.82
C THR A 19 29.52 -6.49 -4.85
N LEU A 20 29.27 -5.20 -4.65
CA LEU A 20 30.25 -4.43 -3.90
C LEU A 20 30.38 -5.23 -2.60
N PRO A 21 31.56 -5.76 -2.25
CA PRO A 21 31.75 -6.21 -0.89
C PRO A 21 31.45 -4.97 -0.05
N ALA A 22 30.28 -4.93 0.59
CA ALA A 22 30.14 -4.05 1.72
C ALA A 22 31.22 -4.58 2.67
N LEU A 23 32.28 -3.78 2.86
CA LEU A 23 33.26 -4.06 3.89
C LEU A 23 32.44 -4.28 5.16
N ALA A 24 32.51 -5.48 5.75
CA ALA A 24 31.80 -5.84 6.98
C ALA A 24 31.70 -4.62 7.90
N GLN A 25 30.50 -4.03 7.97
CA GLN A 25 30.29 -2.83 8.76
C GLN A 25 29.89 -3.31 10.15
N SER A 26 30.57 -2.79 11.17
CA SER A 26 30.17 -3.00 12.55
C SER A 26 28.84 -2.31 12.79
N ASN A 27 27.95 -2.98 13.53
CA ASN A 27 26.63 -2.46 13.87
C ASN A 27 26.47 -2.21 15.38
N HIS A 28 27.54 -1.82 16.08
CA HIS A 28 27.56 -1.69 17.55
C HIS A 28 26.47 -0.78 18.16
N SER A 29 25.71 -0.06 17.35
CA SER A 29 24.59 0.82 17.67
C SER A 29 23.21 0.21 17.44
N LEU A 30 23.10 -0.93 16.73
CA LEU A 30 21.81 -1.57 16.46
C LEU A 30 21.31 -2.37 17.66
N GLU A 31 20.05 -2.15 18.00
CA GLU A 31 19.34 -2.90 19.05
C GLU A 31 17.88 -3.15 18.67
N TRP A 32 17.23 -4.10 19.35
CA TRP A 32 15.78 -4.24 19.26
C TRP A 32 15.13 -3.29 20.27
N GLY A 33 14.26 -2.39 19.79
CA GLY A 33 13.52 -1.46 20.65
C GLY A 33 12.27 -2.07 21.31
N VAL A 34 12.11 -3.40 21.23
CA VAL A 34 10.97 -4.17 21.74
C VAL A 34 11.45 -5.52 22.28
N GLU A 35 10.65 -6.13 23.15
CA GLU A 35 10.89 -7.46 23.71
C GLU A 35 9.97 -8.55 23.13
N VAL A 36 10.41 -9.81 23.24
CA VAL A 36 9.58 -10.97 22.91
C VAL A 36 8.37 -11.03 23.85
N GLY A 37 7.18 -11.20 23.28
CA GLY A 37 5.90 -11.20 23.99
C GLY A 37 5.19 -9.84 24.02
N GLU A 38 5.84 -8.76 23.56
CA GLU A 38 5.17 -7.47 23.40
C GLU A 38 4.09 -7.51 22.31
N GLY A 39 3.08 -6.66 22.48
CA GLY A 39 1.87 -6.65 21.66
C GLY A 39 1.53 -5.27 21.12
N PHE A 40 1.31 -5.18 19.81
CA PHE A 40 0.99 -3.94 19.09
C PHE A 40 -0.34 -4.07 18.36
N THR A 41 -1.14 -3.01 18.31
CA THR A 41 -2.46 -3.06 17.66
C THR A 41 -2.39 -2.42 16.29
N TYR A 42 -2.74 -3.16 15.25
CA TYR A 42 -2.85 -2.65 13.89
C TYR A 42 -4.29 -2.57 13.43
N VAL A 43 -4.56 -1.73 12.44
CA VAL A 43 -5.87 -1.61 11.80
C VAL A 43 -5.74 -1.53 10.29
N LEU A 44 -6.62 -2.22 9.57
CA LEU A 44 -6.80 -2.04 8.13
C LEU A 44 -7.70 -0.84 7.88
N GLN A 45 -7.11 0.33 7.64
CA GLN A 45 -7.87 1.57 7.47
C GLN A 45 -8.52 1.71 6.11
N ARG A 46 -7.91 1.12 5.08
CA ARG A 46 -8.40 1.13 3.71
C ARG A 46 -8.02 -0.17 3.02
N ALA A 47 -8.97 -0.72 2.27
CA ALA A 47 -8.73 -1.77 1.30
C ALA A 47 -9.73 -1.59 0.15
N TYR A 48 -9.23 -1.12 -0.99
CA TYR A 48 -9.97 -1.01 -2.24
C TYR A 48 -9.36 -1.96 -3.26
N PHE A 49 -10.22 -2.62 -4.04
CA PHE A 49 -9.84 -3.50 -5.13
C PHE A 49 -10.79 -3.28 -6.30
N ALA A 50 -10.27 -2.99 -7.48
CA ALA A 50 -11.07 -2.78 -8.68
C ALA A 50 -11.73 -4.06 -9.20
N SER A 51 -11.17 -5.23 -8.86
CA SER A 51 -11.69 -6.55 -9.25
C SER A 51 -11.13 -7.65 -8.34
N ASP A 52 -11.74 -8.84 -8.40
CA ASP A 52 -11.27 -10.03 -7.67
C ASP A 52 -9.84 -10.41 -8.08
N THR A 53 -9.47 -10.25 -9.36
CA THR A 53 -8.08 -10.50 -9.81
C THR A 53 -7.06 -9.64 -9.06
N GLN A 54 -7.39 -8.38 -8.76
CA GLN A 54 -6.49 -7.50 -8.00
C GLN A 54 -6.45 -7.87 -6.51
N ARG A 55 -7.55 -8.40 -5.99
CA ARG A 55 -7.56 -8.98 -4.64
C ARG A 55 -6.66 -10.20 -4.57
N ASP A 56 -6.70 -11.09 -5.56
CA ASP A 56 -5.85 -12.29 -5.62
C ASP A 56 -4.35 -11.92 -5.64
N VAL A 57 -3.97 -10.86 -6.38
CA VAL A 57 -2.59 -10.35 -6.39
C VAL A 57 -2.15 -9.93 -4.99
N VAL A 58 -3.01 -9.20 -4.28
CA VAL A 58 -2.72 -8.76 -2.91
C VAL A 58 -2.71 -9.94 -1.93
N GLU A 59 -3.57 -10.94 -2.11
CA GLU A 59 -3.58 -12.14 -1.28
C GLU A 59 -2.25 -12.91 -1.35
N ILE A 60 -1.59 -12.90 -2.50
CA ILE A 60 -0.28 -13.52 -2.66
C ILE A 60 0.81 -12.76 -1.89
N GLU A 61 0.80 -11.43 -1.97
CA GLU A 61 1.84 -10.58 -1.37
C GLU A 61 1.61 -10.35 0.14
N LEU A 62 0.35 -10.19 0.56
CA LEU A 62 -0.08 -9.81 1.90
C LEU A 62 -1.24 -10.73 2.39
N PRO A 63 -1.02 -12.05 2.49
CA PRO A 63 -2.08 -13.03 2.73
C PRO A 63 -2.87 -12.78 4.02
N TYR A 64 -2.22 -12.24 5.05
CA TYR A 64 -2.86 -11.95 6.34
C TYR A 64 -3.92 -10.84 6.25
N LEU A 65 -3.84 -9.94 5.25
CA LEU A 65 -4.82 -8.88 5.07
C LEU A 65 -6.16 -9.38 4.53
N THR A 66 -6.19 -10.52 3.84
CA THR A 66 -7.44 -11.11 3.34
C THR A 66 -8.39 -11.55 4.46
N ASN A 67 -7.84 -11.76 5.66
CA ASN A 67 -8.58 -12.14 6.85
C ASN A 67 -8.97 -10.92 7.70
N LEU A 68 -8.81 -9.69 7.20
CA LEU A 68 -9.23 -8.46 7.85
C LEU A 68 -10.18 -7.67 6.98
N ASP A 69 -11.33 -7.31 7.53
CA ASP A 69 -12.20 -6.30 6.92
C ASP A 69 -11.70 -4.90 7.27
N VAL A 70 -12.01 -3.93 6.40
CA VAL A 70 -11.71 -2.51 6.66
C VAL A 70 -12.33 -2.07 7.99
N GLY A 71 -11.52 -1.42 8.83
CA GLY A 71 -11.88 -1.00 10.18
C GLY A 71 -11.62 -2.05 11.27
N GLN A 72 -11.32 -3.30 10.91
CA GLN A 72 -10.96 -4.32 11.88
C GLN A 72 -9.54 -4.14 12.39
N LYS A 73 -9.37 -4.46 13.67
CA LYS A 73 -8.09 -4.44 14.35
C LYS A 73 -7.51 -5.83 14.49
N ALA A 74 -6.19 -5.89 14.48
CA ALA A 74 -5.42 -7.08 14.80
C ALA A 74 -4.34 -6.74 15.82
N THR A 75 -4.05 -7.67 16.72
CA THR A 75 -2.92 -7.59 17.63
C THR A 75 -1.77 -8.39 17.04
N LEU A 76 -0.67 -7.70 16.77
CA LEU A 76 0.62 -8.29 16.49
C LEU A 76 1.29 -8.64 17.82
N VAL A 77 1.86 -9.83 17.94
CA VAL A 77 2.66 -10.25 19.10
C VAL A 77 4.05 -10.68 18.62
N VAL A 78 5.08 -10.20 19.30
CA VAL A 78 6.48 -10.56 19.01
C VAL A 78 6.74 -11.98 19.50
N ASP A 79 7.04 -12.89 18.57
CA ASP A 79 7.29 -14.31 18.87
C ASP A 79 8.79 -14.60 18.99
N ARG A 80 9.59 -14.08 18.05
CA ARG A 80 11.05 -14.23 18.04
C ARG A 80 11.73 -12.99 17.50
N LEU A 81 12.89 -12.67 18.06
CA LEU A 81 13.82 -11.68 17.56
C LEU A 81 15.17 -12.36 17.36
N ASP A 82 15.70 -12.33 16.14
CA ASP A 82 17.01 -12.88 15.87
C ASP A 82 18.09 -12.05 16.58
N THR A 83 19.19 -12.71 16.96
CA THR A 83 20.33 -12.00 17.53
C THR A 83 20.94 -11.09 16.47
N ILE A 84 21.15 -9.82 16.82
CA ILE A 84 21.83 -8.86 15.96
C ILE A 84 23.31 -9.28 15.89
N PRO A 85 23.84 -9.67 14.72
CA PRO A 85 25.21 -10.13 14.59
C PRO A 85 26.18 -8.95 14.81
N GLU A 86 27.40 -9.16 15.30
CA GLU A 86 28.34 -8.02 15.51
C GLU A 86 28.78 -7.32 14.21
N THR A 87 28.65 -8.01 13.08
CA THR A 87 29.02 -7.56 11.74
C THR A 87 27.95 -7.96 10.74
N ILE A 88 27.59 -7.03 9.85
CA ILE A 88 26.63 -7.28 8.77
C ILE A 88 27.34 -7.01 7.45
N ASP A 89 27.43 -8.05 6.62
CA ASP A 89 28.13 -8.02 5.33
C ASP A 89 27.20 -7.67 4.17
N SER A 90 25.89 -7.86 4.34
CA SER A 90 24.89 -7.58 3.33
C SER A 90 23.49 -7.43 3.93
N ARG A 91 22.55 -6.95 3.12
CA ARG A 91 21.13 -6.92 3.49
C ARG A 91 20.54 -8.28 3.87
N PHE A 92 21.16 -9.39 3.45
CA PHE A 92 20.69 -10.74 3.77
C PHE A 92 21.11 -11.18 5.16
N ASP A 93 22.06 -10.49 5.78
CA ASP A 93 22.52 -10.74 7.15
C ASP A 93 21.76 -9.86 8.16
N MET A 94 20.77 -9.09 7.70
CA MET A 94 19.91 -8.30 8.55
C MET A 94 19.10 -9.21 9.48
N PRO A 95 19.13 -8.97 10.80
CA PRO A 95 18.37 -9.78 11.75
C PRO A 95 16.87 -9.63 11.49
N VAL A 96 16.14 -10.72 11.62
CA VAL A 96 14.71 -10.79 11.30
C VAL A 96 13.89 -10.89 12.60
N SER A 97 12.74 -10.23 12.59
CA SER A 97 11.70 -10.39 13.59
C SER A 97 10.64 -11.37 13.08
N SER A 98 10.14 -12.21 13.98
CA SER A 98 9.02 -13.12 13.71
C SER A 98 7.85 -12.72 14.61
N CYS A 99 6.72 -12.41 14.00
CA CYS A 99 5.54 -11.95 14.70
C CYS A 99 4.31 -12.78 14.33
N ASN A 100 3.38 -12.92 15.28
CA ASN A 100 2.08 -13.53 15.05
C ASN A 100 1.00 -12.46 15.08
N LEU A 101 0.07 -12.50 14.13
CA LEU A 101 -1.01 -11.52 14.01
C LEU A 101 -2.35 -12.19 14.32
N THR A 102 -3.07 -11.65 15.29
CA THR A 102 -4.35 -12.19 15.77
C THR A 102 -5.44 -11.15 15.61
N ARG A 103 -6.53 -11.48 14.92
CA ARG A 103 -7.66 -10.58 14.74
C ARG A 103 -8.39 -10.37 16.06
N GLN A 104 -8.69 -9.12 16.43
CA GLN A 104 -9.23 -8.81 17.77
C GLN A 104 -10.70 -9.16 17.96
N ASN A 105 -11.51 -9.20 16.88
CA ASN A 105 -12.96 -9.43 17.01
C ASN A 105 -13.30 -10.86 17.48
N ASP A 106 -12.49 -11.84 17.08
CA ASP A 106 -12.74 -13.26 17.33
C ASP A 106 -11.49 -14.04 17.78
N SER A 107 -10.37 -13.35 17.99
CA SER A 107 -9.10 -13.92 18.44
C SER A 107 -8.54 -15.01 17.50
N VAL A 108 -8.89 -14.96 16.21
CA VAL A 108 -8.34 -15.88 15.20
C VAL A 108 -6.94 -15.42 14.79
N VAL A 109 -5.98 -16.34 14.76
CA VAL A 109 -4.65 -16.09 14.19
C VAL A 109 -4.78 -15.99 12.68
N ILE A 110 -4.41 -14.84 12.13
CA ILE A 110 -4.56 -14.49 10.71
C ILE A 110 -3.21 -14.39 9.99
N GLY A 111 -2.11 -14.42 10.73
CA GLY A 111 -0.77 -14.56 10.18
C GLY A 111 0.18 -15.10 11.25
N THR A 112 1.12 -15.93 10.81
CA THR A 112 2.13 -16.56 11.66
C THR A 112 3.50 -16.33 11.06
N GLU A 113 4.52 -16.21 11.90
CA GLU A 113 5.91 -16.00 11.46
C GLU A 113 6.05 -14.84 10.47
N LEU A 114 5.25 -13.78 10.69
CA LEU A 114 5.28 -12.59 9.86
C LEU A 114 6.56 -11.82 10.13
N GLU A 115 7.29 -11.54 9.06
CA GLU A 115 8.50 -10.74 9.07
C GLU A 115 8.18 -9.28 8.73
N ARG A 116 9.13 -8.36 8.96
CA ARG A 116 9.08 -6.94 8.55
C ARG A 116 8.06 -6.07 9.29
N PHE A 117 7.50 -6.54 10.38
CA PHE A 117 6.71 -5.71 11.29
C PHE A 117 7.57 -4.92 12.28
N LEU A 118 8.77 -5.40 12.55
CA LEU A 118 9.74 -4.79 13.43
C LEU A 118 11.10 -4.79 12.75
N ILE A 119 11.81 -3.67 12.84
CA ILE A 119 13.20 -3.54 12.42
C ILE A 119 14.07 -3.08 13.60
N PRO A 120 15.38 -3.41 13.61
CA PRO A 120 16.29 -2.87 14.60
C PRO A 120 16.34 -1.33 14.56
N VAL A 121 16.62 -0.72 15.71
CA VAL A 121 16.75 0.72 15.90
C VAL A 121 18.20 1.12 16.15
N GLY A 122 18.48 2.42 16.22
CA GLY A 122 19.76 2.97 16.69
C GLY A 122 20.67 3.52 15.59
N ASP A 123 20.78 2.84 14.45
CA ASP A 123 21.65 3.25 13.33
C ASP A 123 20.93 3.27 11.97
N TRP A 124 20.08 4.28 11.82
CA TRP A 124 19.26 4.48 10.61
C TRP A 124 20.09 4.76 9.35
N THR A 125 21.27 5.37 9.51
CA THR A 125 22.20 5.63 8.40
C THR A 125 22.79 4.32 7.90
N PHE A 126 23.28 3.47 8.81
CA PHE A 126 23.72 2.13 8.49
C PHE A 126 22.64 1.31 7.78
N LEU A 127 21.40 1.32 8.28
CA LEU A 127 20.28 0.60 7.66
C LEU A 127 19.98 1.09 6.23
N ALA A 128 20.10 2.39 5.98
CA ALA A 128 19.93 2.96 4.64
C ALA A 128 21.04 2.55 3.67
N GLU A 129 22.28 2.47 4.15
CA GLU A 129 23.45 2.03 3.37
C GLU A 129 23.37 0.54 3.03
N VAL A 130 23.11 -0.32 4.01
CA VAL A 130 22.98 -1.78 3.81
C VAL A 130 21.80 -2.12 2.90
N GLY A 131 20.69 -1.40 3.03
CA GLY A 131 19.53 -1.52 2.15
C GLY A 131 19.76 -0.98 0.73
N ASN A 132 20.87 -0.26 0.49
CA ASN A 132 21.14 0.51 -0.74
C ASN A 132 19.98 1.41 -1.15
N ILE A 133 19.35 2.06 -0.17
CA ILE A 133 18.10 2.80 -0.38
C ILE A 133 18.36 4.05 -1.23
N THR A 134 19.44 4.76 -0.93
CA THR A 134 19.81 6.03 -1.58
C THR A 134 20.37 5.83 -2.99
N GLY A 135 20.80 4.63 -3.34
CA GLY A 135 21.36 4.28 -4.66
C GLY A 135 20.35 3.69 -5.65
N THR A 136 19.11 3.41 -5.22
CA THR A 136 18.12 2.68 -6.03
C THR A 136 17.09 3.64 -6.65
N PRO A 137 17.00 3.75 -7.99
CA PRO A 137 16.00 4.59 -8.64
C PRO A 137 14.57 4.20 -8.26
N GLY A 138 13.72 5.21 -8.06
CA GLY A 138 12.32 5.01 -7.65
C GLY A 138 12.13 4.80 -6.15
N LEU A 139 13.19 4.60 -5.38
CA LEU A 139 13.14 4.47 -3.93
C LEU A 139 13.59 5.79 -3.27
N THR A 140 12.82 6.26 -2.30
CA THR A 140 13.11 7.46 -1.51
C THR A 140 13.09 7.12 -0.04
N LEU A 141 14.04 7.65 0.73
CA LEU A 141 14.11 7.48 2.17
C LEU A 141 13.16 8.45 2.88
N ILE A 142 12.42 7.95 3.87
CA ILE A 142 11.73 8.75 4.88
C ILE A 142 12.64 8.78 6.10
N ASP A 143 13.05 9.96 6.52
CA ASP A 143 13.90 10.16 7.69
C ASP A 143 13.47 11.43 8.41
N THR A 144 12.59 11.27 9.40
CA THR A 144 12.07 12.37 10.22
C THR A 144 12.55 12.23 11.67
N ALA A 145 12.11 13.11 12.57
CA ALA A 145 12.44 12.98 13.98
C ALA A 145 11.88 11.67 14.58
N ASP A 146 10.67 11.29 14.18
CA ASP A 146 9.90 10.22 14.83
C ASP A 146 9.82 8.95 13.97
N GLU A 147 9.87 9.08 12.64
CA GLU A 147 9.70 7.97 11.70
C GLU A 147 10.92 7.79 10.78
N TRP A 148 11.18 6.53 10.45
CA TRP A 148 12.10 6.10 9.40
C TRP A 148 11.35 5.20 8.41
N GLY A 149 11.72 5.20 7.13
CA GLY A 149 11.04 4.33 6.18
C GLY A 149 11.42 4.54 4.73
N THR A 150 10.60 4.03 3.82
CA THR A 150 10.82 4.16 2.38
C THR A 150 9.54 4.40 1.62
N VAL A 151 9.67 5.14 0.53
CA VAL A 151 8.67 5.25 -0.55
C VAL A 151 9.27 4.68 -1.82
N GLY A 152 8.68 3.62 -2.33
CA GLY A 152 8.97 3.05 -3.64
C GLY A 152 7.94 3.51 -4.66
N THR A 153 8.41 4.01 -5.80
CA THR A 153 7.62 4.39 -6.96
C THR A 153 8.18 3.75 -8.21
N GLY A 154 7.30 3.32 -9.11
CA GLY A 154 7.71 2.72 -10.37
C GLY A 154 6.54 2.48 -11.29
N SER A 155 6.82 1.95 -12.47
CA SER A 155 5.78 1.51 -13.38
C SER A 155 6.22 0.30 -14.20
N TYR A 156 5.26 -0.51 -14.60
CA TYR A 156 5.47 -1.64 -15.50
C TYR A 156 4.32 -1.74 -16.51
N VAL A 157 4.54 -2.49 -17.58
CA VAL A 157 3.51 -2.75 -18.59
C VAL A 157 2.96 -4.15 -18.37
N ASP A 158 1.64 -4.26 -18.22
CA ASP A 158 0.98 -5.56 -18.05
C ASP A 158 0.96 -6.36 -19.37
N SER A 159 0.42 -7.58 -19.32
CA SER A 159 0.38 -8.48 -20.48
C SER A 159 -0.50 -7.99 -21.65
N ILE A 160 -1.36 -6.99 -21.44
CA ILE A 160 -2.32 -6.46 -22.41
C ILE A 160 -1.87 -5.07 -22.91
N GLY A 161 -0.84 -4.49 -22.30
CA GLY A 161 -0.21 -3.24 -22.72
C GLY A 161 -0.58 -2.04 -21.85
N ASN A 162 -1.26 -2.23 -20.71
CA ASN A 162 -1.57 -1.13 -19.80
C ASN A 162 -0.33 -0.78 -18.98
N VAL A 163 -0.08 0.51 -18.79
CA VAL A 163 0.93 0.99 -17.85
C VAL A 163 0.33 0.97 -16.46
N ILE A 164 0.97 0.26 -15.55
CA ILE A 164 0.62 0.16 -14.13
C ILE A 164 1.62 1.00 -13.35
N ASP A 165 1.13 2.03 -12.67
CA ASP A 165 1.89 2.84 -11.74
C ASP A 165 1.81 2.21 -10.35
N VAL A 166 2.96 2.11 -9.69
CA VAL A 166 3.15 1.43 -8.41
C VAL A 166 3.66 2.45 -7.39
N TYR A 167 3.00 2.48 -6.24
CA TYR A 167 3.39 3.21 -5.04
C TYR A 167 3.37 2.26 -3.84
N ILE A 168 4.51 2.12 -3.18
CA ILE A 168 4.65 1.34 -1.96
C ILE A 168 5.30 2.22 -0.91
N GLU A 169 4.74 2.26 0.28
CA GLU A 169 5.28 3.04 1.39
C GLU A 169 5.27 2.22 2.65
N MET A 170 6.41 2.19 3.34
CA MET A 170 6.59 1.50 4.61
C MET A 170 7.30 2.46 5.56
N ARG A 171 6.73 2.68 6.74
CA ARG A 171 7.29 3.54 7.78
C ARG A 171 7.34 2.80 9.09
N TYR A 172 8.36 3.10 9.88
CA TYR A 172 8.66 2.52 11.16
C TYR A 172 8.93 3.63 12.17
N GLU A 173 8.52 3.41 13.41
CA GLU A 173 8.81 4.31 14.52
C GLU A 173 10.27 4.20 14.90
N LYS A 174 10.95 5.33 15.05
CA LYS A 174 12.37 5.32 15.45
C LYS A 174 12.58 4.93 16.90
N GLU A 175 11.57 5.13 17.74
CA GLU A 175 11.61 4.83 19.17
C GLU A 175 11.76 3.32 19.44
N ASN A 176 11.00 2.50 18.71
CA ASN A 176 10.88 1.07 19.00
C ASN A 176 11.05 0.16 17.75
N GLY A 177 11.13 0.73 16.55
CA GLY A 177 11.31 0.00 15.29
C GLY A 177 10.04 -0.67 14.77
N THR A 178 8.88 -0.41 15.38
CA THR A 178 7.58 -0.97 14.95
C THR A 178 7.13 -0.33 13.64
N LEU A 179 6.52 -1.13 12.76
CA LEU A 179 5.87 -0.64 11.55
C LEU A 179 4.76 0.34 11.97
N SER A 180 4.88 1.62 11.62
CA SER A 180 3.86 2.63 11.89
C SER A 180 2.80 2.67 10.78
N TYR A 181 3.23 2.53 9.53
CA TYR A 181 2.39 2.74 8.36
C TYR A 181 2.87 1.89 7.18
N MET A 182 1.91 1.22 6.53
CA MET A 182 2.10 0.52 5.27
C MET A 182 1.03 0.96 4.28
N ARG A 183 1.44 1.36 3.08
CA ARG A 183 0.54 1.58 1.95
C ARG A 183 1.02 0.88 0.69
N TYR A 184 0.08 0.20 0.03
CA TYR A 184 0.26 -0.34 -1.31
C TYR A 184 -0.82 0.25 -2.20
N HIS A 185 -0.40 0.99 -3.22
CA HIS A 185 -1.29 1.68 -4.15
C HIS A 185 -0.83 1.45 -5.58
N TYR A 186 -1.71 0.82 -6.36
CA TYR A 186 -1.46 0.50 -7.76
C TYR A 186 -2.57 1.14 -8.58
N SER A 187 -2.21 1.79 -9.68
CA SER A 187 -3.17 2.49 -10.54
C SER A 187 -2.83 2.33 -12.02
N THR A 188 -3.81 2.56 -12.88
CA THR A 188 -3.62 2.58 -14.33
C THR A 188 -4.51 3.63 -14.98
N GLY A 189 -3.94 4.48 -15.83
CA GLY A 189 -4.71 5.54 -16.51
C GLY A 189 -5.43 6.50 -15.56
N GLY A 190 -4.94 6.67 -14.33
CA GLY A 190 -5.56 7.50 -13.30
C GLY A 190 -6.69 6.83 -12.51
N ALA A 191 -6.96 5.55 -12.74
CA ALA A 191 -7.90 4.75 -11.95
C ALA A 191 -7.15 3.78 -11.03
N ASP A 192 -7.62 3.66 -9.78
CA ASP A 192 -7.03 2.74 -8.82
C ASP A 192 -7.33 1.29 -9.20
N LEU A 193 -6.30 0.44 -9.17
CA LEU A 193 -6.43 -1.01 -9.24
C LEU A 193 -6.62 -1.60 -7.85
N PHE A 194 -5.82 -1.13 -6.89
CA PHE A 194 -6.03 -1.35 -5.47
C PHE A 194 -5.33 -0.28 -4.63
N ASP A 195 -5.88 0.00 -3.45
CA ASP A 195 -5.31 0.92 -2.46
C ASP A 195 -5.52 0.34 -1.06
N ILE A 196 -4.42 0.05 -0.37
CA ILE A 196 -4.41 -0.63 0.92
C ILE A 196 -3.62 0.22 1.89
N ILE A 197 -4.20 0.48 3.05
CA ILE A 197 -3.54 1.21 4.15
C ILE A 197 -3.70 0.40 5.44
N PHE A 198 -2.57 -0.03 5.99
CA PHE A 198 -2.48 -0.78 7.24
C PHE A 198 -1.54 -0.04 8.19
N VAL A 199 -2.00 0.28 9.40
CA VAL A 199 -1.27 1.18 10.30
C VAL A 199 -1.25 0.67 11.72
N HIS A 200 -0.20 1.06 12.45
CA HIS A 200 -0.16 0.97 13.90
C HIS A 200 -1.23 1.90 14.48
N TRP A 201 -2.10 1.36 15.31
CA TRP A 201 -3.27 2.04 15.84
C TRP A 201 -3.07 2.42 17.30
N TYR A 202 -3.35 3.68 17.60
CA TYR A 202 -3.33 4.26 18.94
C TYR A 202 -4.73 4.68 19.40
N PRO A 203 -5.01 4.68 20.71
CA PRO A 203 -6.26 5.20 21.26
C PRO A 203 -6.60 6.60 20.74
N GLY A 204 -7.76 6.74 20.09
CA GLY A 204 -8.23 7.99 19.49
C GLY A 204 -8.02 8.10 17.98
N MET A 205 -7.25 7.20 17.35
CA MET A 205 -7.12 7.17 15.89
C MET A 205 -8.38 6.60 15.21
N PRO A 206 -8.75 7.12 14.02
CA PRO A 206 -9.81 6.52 13.23
C PRO A 206 -9.43 5.11 12.77
N THR A 207 -10.41 4.21 12.74
CA THR A 207 -10.20 2.84 12.25
C THR A 207 -10.43 2.72 10.75
N ILE A 208 -11.14 3.67 10.13
CA ILE A 208 -11.43 3.71 8.70
C ILE A 208 -11.03 5.10 8.20
N LEU A 209 -10.28 5.14 7.09
CA LEU A 209 -10.07 6.38 6.35
C LEU A 209 -11.25 6.57 5.40
N GLU A 210 -11.95 7.70 5.52
CA GLU A 210 -12.99 8.05 4.56
C GLU A 210 -12.39 8.07 3.15
N GLY A 211 -13.10 7.45 2.20
CA GLY A 211 -12.65 7.40 0.81
C GLY A 211 -12.53 8.80 0.22
N GLU A 212 -11.47 9.06 -0.54
CA GLU A 212 -11.55 10.15 -1.51
C GLU A 212 -12.59 9.75 -2.56
N ILE A 213 -13.52 10.63 -2.90
CA ILE A 213 -14.58 10.30 -3.85
C ILE A 213 -13.91 10.01 -5.20
N ASP A 214 -14.05 8.77 -5.67
CA ASP A 214 -13.54 8.33 -6.96
C ASP A 214 -13.94 9.31 -8.07
N VAL A 215 -12.96 9.79 -8.83
CA VAL A 215 -13.15 10.75 -9.92
C VAL A 215 -14.15 10.23 -10.95
N ALA A 216 -14.22 8.91 -11.16
CA ALA A 216 -15.23 8.30 -12.02
C ALA A 216 -16.65 8.49 -11.44
N THR A 217 -16.80 8.36 -10.13
CA THR A 217 -18.07 8.63 -9.42
C THR A 217 -18.44 10.11 -9.51
N VAL A 218 -17.48 11.03 -9.36
CA VAL A 218 -17.69 12.48 -9.57
C VAL A 218 -18.13 12.76 -11.02
N LEU A 219 -17.48 12.15 -12.01
CA LEU A 219 -17.81 12.30 -13.43
C LEU A 219 -19.21 11.77 -13.76
N VAL A 220 -19.62 10.64 -13.19
CA VAL A 220 -20.97 10.09 -13.36
C VAL A 220 -22.00 11.04 -12.74
N ILE A 221 -21.77 11.53 -11.52
CA ILE A 221 -22.67 12.52 -10.88
C ILE A 221 -22.75 13.78 -11.73
N ALA A 222 -21.63 14.30 -12.23
CA ALA A 222 -21.59 15.47 -13.09
C ALA A 222 -22.36 15.24 -14.41
N LEU A 223 -22.17 14.09 -15.07
CA LEU A 223 -22.90 13.71 -16.29
C LEU A 223 -24.40 13.59 -16.06
N VAL A 224 -24.83 12.89 -15.00
CA VAL A 224 -26.25 12.75 -14.64
C VAL A 224 -26.88 14.11 -14.33
N SER A 225 -26.14 14.99 -13.65
CA SER A 225 -26.58 16.35 -13.34
C SER A 225 -26.80 17.17 -14.60
N VAL A 226 -25.84 17.15 -15.53
CA VAL A 226 -25.92 17.87 -16.81
C VAL A 226 -27.08 17.35 -17.67
N VAL A 227 -27.22 16.03 -17.79
CA VAL A 227 -28.34 15.41 -18.54
C VAL A 227 -29.68 15.77 -17.89
N GLY A 228 -29.77 15.75 -16.56
CA GLY A 228 -30.97 16.16 -15.82
C GLY A 228 -31.37 17.61 -16.08
N VAL A 229 -30.40 18.53 -16.10
CA VAL A 229 -30.64 19.95 -16.42
C VAL A 229 -31.12 20.11 -17.87
N ILE A 230 -30.48 19.43 -18.83
CA ILE A 230 -30.89 19.47 -20.25
C ILE A 230 -32.33 18.97 -20.42
N MET A 231 -32.67 17.83 -19.81
CA MET A 231 -34.02 17.26 -19.86
C MET A 231 -35.06 18.20 -19.22
N THR A 232 -34.72 18.85 -18.11
CA THR A 232 -35.60 19.81 -17.45
C THR A 232 -35.87 21.03 -18.33
N VAL A 233 -34.83 21.57 -18.98
CA VAL A 233 -34.96 22.71 -19.92
C VAL A 233 -35.79 22.34 -21.14
N LEU A 234 -35.55 21.16 -21.74
CA LEU A 234 -36.33 20.68 -22.89
C LEU A 234 -37.80 20.49 -22.53
N THR A 235 -38.09 19.90 -21.36
CA THR A 235 -39.45 19.68 -20.88
C THR A 235 -40.16 21.00 -20.60
N TYR A 236 -39.48 21.96 -19.96
CA TYR A 236 -40.01 23.30 -19.71
C TYR A 236 -40.33 24.04 -21.01
N ASN A 237 -39.42 24.02 -21.99
CA ASN A 237 -39.65 24.65 -23.28
C ASN A 237 -40.78 23.99 -24.07
N TRP A 238 -40.92 22.67 -23.99
CA TRP A 238 -42.03 21.94 -24.61
C TRP A 238 -43.39 22.29 -23.97
N TYR A 239 -43.46 22.39 -22.64
CA TYR A 239 -44.67 22.83 -21.94
C TYR A 239 -45.05 24.27 -22.29
N ARG A 240 -44.06 25.17 -22.40
CA ARG A 240 -44.31 26.58 -22.77
C ARG A 240 -44.68 26.76 -24.25
N GLY A 241 -44.22 25.86 -25.12
CA GLY A 241 -44.51 25.87 -26.56
C GLY A 241 -45.88 25.30 -26.93
N LYS A 242 -46.55 24.59 -26.02
CA LYS A 242 -47.94 24.15 -26.24
C LYS A 242 -48.90 25.27 -25.87
N LYS A 243 -49.65 25.77 -26.86
CA LYS A 243 -50.82 26.62 -26.63
C LYS A 243 -51.75 25.92 -25.62
N PRO A 244 -52.34 26.64 -24.64
CA PRO A 244 -53.28 26.04 -23.71
C PRO A 244 -54.45 25.41 -24.47
N LEU A 245 -54.90 24.23 -24.04
CA LEU A 245 -55.99 23.45 -24.67
C LEU A 245 -57.25 24.29 -24.97
N VAL A 246 -57.51 25.33 -24.17
CA VAL A 246 -58.63 26.27 -24.35
C VAL A 246 -58.51 27.10 -25.64
N GLN A 247 -57.29 27.34 -26.13
CA GLN A 247 -57.02 28.07 -27.38
C GLN A 247 -57.04 27.17 -28.63
N GLN A 248 -56.98 25.83 -28.48
CA GLN A 248 -57.06 24.88 -29.59
C GLN A 248 -58.49 24.39 -29.87
N LEU A 249 -59.43 24.61 -28.95
CA LEU A 249 -60.86 24.28 -29.11
C LEU A 249 -61.69 25.42 -29.71
N GLY A 250 -61.06 26.56 -30.02
CA GLY A 250 -61.68 27.74 -30.62
C GLY A 250 -61.24 28.05 -32.06
N GLU A 251 -60.42 27.19 -32.67
CA GLU A 251 -60.21 27.11 -34.13
C GLU A 251 -61.06 25.97 -34.69
#